data_AF-A0A8T3ND32-F1
#
_entry.id   AF-A0A8T3ND32-F1
#
_cell.length_a   1.000
_cell.length_b   1.000
_cell.length_c   1.000
_cell.angle_alpha   90.00
_cell.angle_beta   90.00
_cell.angle_gamma   90.00
#
_symmetry.space_group_name_H-M   'P 1'
#
loop_
_entity.id
_entity.type
_entity.pdbx_description
1 polymer ?
#
loop_
_entity_poly.entity_id
_entity_poly.type
_entity_poly.pdbx_seq_one_letter_code
_entity_poly.pdbx_strand_id
1 'polypeptide(L)'
;MGLVRVADAGPDQQAGGPRIERTVASADRPSGQLYRAAGPVLSTDGGLLVFWSGAGDLLTDDTNGAIDVFVKDRRTGAIERISVAADGGQGDGPSLNAALSADGRFVAFESRATNLARGDLNRSSDVFVKDRQSGAIERASVSAEGAEGNGGSFRPAMSADGRYVAFWSEASTLVSDDTNRTYDNGGYDVFVKDRLSGAIERLSVPLDRSQGSADSVAPSLSADGRLVAFGSYATNLVSDDTNGVPDIFVKDRETGLVERISVAADGAQASADSFWHPVISADGRFVAFWSAADNLVPDDTNGAIDVFLRDRQTGAVERISVAPDGAQADGASYSPALSADGQIVAFWSEAANLVAGDANGLADVFVKDRSSGALERVSVAAGGMPANGLSHSPTLSADGRLVAFWSEAANIVADDTNGRADVFTVDRAEPAGF
;
A
#
# COMPACT_ATOMS: atom_id res chain seq x y z
N MET A 1 -1.57 -27.80 -10.99
CA MET A 1 -2.98 -27.99 -11.42
C MET A 1 -3.72 -28.70 -10.31
N GLY A 2 -4.66 -27.99 -9.69
CA GLY A 2 -5.47 -28.43 -8.57
C GLY A 2 -6.07 -27.20 -7.91
N LEU A 3 -7.03 -26.54 -8.60
CA LEU A 3 -7.77 -25.41 -8.03
C LEU A 3 -8.65 -25.97 -6.92
N VAL A 4 -8.26 -25.77 -5.66
CA VAL A 4 -9.11 -26.10 -4.51
C VAL A 4 -10.02 -24.91 -4.26
N ARG A 5 -11.33 -25.16 -4.20
CA ARG A 5 -12.30 -24.18 -3.71
C ARG A 5 -12.26 -24.25 -2.18
N VAL A 6 -11.74 -23.22 -1.52
CA VAL A 6 -12.03 -23.01 -0.10
C VAL A 6 -13.53 -22.74 0.02
N ALA A 7 -14.18 -23.26 1.05
CA ALA A 7 -15.60 -23.01 1.28
C ALA A 7 -15.79 -21.52 1.60
N ASP A 8 -16.11 -20.72 0.57
CA ASP A 8 -16.53 -19.33 0.73
C ASP A 8 -17.82 -19.30 1.56
N ALA A 9 -17.87 -18.45 2.60
CA ALA A 9 -19.15 -17.94 3.06
C ALA A 9 -19.72 -17.09 1.92
N GLY A 10 -20.92 -17.42 1.43
CA GLY A 10 -21.57 -16.65 0.36
C GLY A 10 -21.73 -15.17 0.77
N PRO A 11 -21.76 -14.23 -0.20
CA PRO A 11 -21.93 -12.81 0.11
C PRO A 11 -23.21 -12.60 0.89
N ASP A 12 -23.12 -11.96 2.06
CA ASP A 12 -24.30 -11.59 2.84
C ASP A 12 -25.04 -10.48 2.07
N GLN A 13 -26.17 -10.81 1.47
CA GLN A 13 -26.96 -9.88 0.67
C GLN A 13 -27.70 -8.92 1.60
N GLN A 14 -27.13 -7.74 1.85
CA GLN A 14 -27.88 -6.63 2.43
C GLN A 14 -28.90 -6.12 1.39
N ALA A 15 -30.19 -6.10 1.74
CA ALA A 15 -31.20 -5.46 0.93
C ALA A 15 -30.96 -3.93 0.90
N GLY A 16 -30.25 -3.44 -0.12
CA GLY A 16 -29.96 -2.02 -0.33
C GLY A 16 -28.67 -1.49 0.31
N GLY A 17 -27.82 -2.34 0.89
CA GLY A 17 -26.51 -1.97 1.47
C GLY A 17 -25.31 -2.53 0.68
N PRO A 18 -24.07 -2.12 1.01
CA PRO A 18 -22.87 -2.63 0.35
C PRO A 18 -22.73 -4.14 0.55
N ARG A 19 -22.19 -4.83 -0.47
CA ARG A 19 -21.96 -6.29 -0.39
C ARG A 19 -20.57 -6.55 0.15
N ILE A 20 -20.48 -7.30 1.24
CA ILE A 20 -19.20 -7.63 1.88
C ILE A 20 -18.89 -9.11 1.63
N GLU A 21 -17.67 -9.37 1.19
CA GLU A 21 -17.11 -10.68 0.94
C GLU A 21 -15.91 -10.89 1.86
N ARG A 22 -15.88 -12.00 2.59
CA ARG A 22 -14.72 -12.41 3.38
C ARG A 22 -13.79 -13.29 2.53
N THR A 23 -12.53 -12.91 2.47
CA THR A 23 -11.44 -13.78 2.02
C THR A 23 -10.67 -14.22 3.25
N VAL A 24 -10.74 -15.51 3.57
CA VAL A 24 -9.98 -16.07 4.70
C VAL A 24 -8.51 -15.73 4.49
N ALA A 25 -7.88 -15.14 5.50
CA ALA A 25 -6.44 -14.93 5.47
C ALA A 25 -5.92 -14.88 6.90
N SER A 26 -5.51 -16.04 7.44
CA SER A 26 -4.82 -16.05 8.71
C SER A 26 -3.51 -15.27 8.58
N ALA A 27 -3.44 -14.13 9.23
CA ALA A 27 -2.19 -13.46 9.53
C ALA A 27 -2.05 -13.45 11.05
N ASP A 28 -1.11 -14.24 11.57
CA ASP A 28 -0.47 -13.81 12.80
C ASP A 28 0.24 -12.49 12.46
N ARG A 29 -0.23 -11.40 13.07
CA ARG A 29 0.34 -10.06 12.94
C ARG A 29 1.86 -10.16 13.00
N PRO A 30 2.63 -9.60 12.05
CA PRO A 30 4.04 -9.36 12.30
C PRO A 30 4.12 -8.53 13.58
N SER A 31 4.80 -9.03 14.62
CA SER A 31 4.93 -8.31 15.89
C SER A 31 5.60 -6.94 15.64
N GLY A 32 4.81 -5.86 15.62
CA GLY A 32 5.27 -4.52 15.24
C GLY A 32 4.13 -3.56 14.92
N GLN A 33 4.42 -2.26 14.91
CA GLN A 33 3.46 -1.18 14.69
C GLN A 33 2.64 -1.37 13.39
N LEU A 34 1.31 -1.27 13.49
CA LEU A 34 0.32 -1.54 12.43
C LEU A 34 0.59 -0.81 11.10
N TYR A 35 1.25 0.35 11.16
CA TYR A 35 1.60 1.18 10.00
C TYR A 35 2.65 0.54 9.06
N ARG A 36 3.26 -0.59 9.46
CA ARG A 36 4.37 -1.21 8.71
C ARG A 36 3.98 -2.32 7.72
N ALA A 37 2.72 -2.75 7.66
CA ALA A 37 2.27 -3.78 6.73
C ALA A 37 1.42 -3.18 5.60
N ALA A 38 1.69 -3.57 4.35
CA ALA A 38 0.82 -3.21 3.24
C ALA A 38 -0.52 -3.98 3.33
N GLY A 39 -1.60 -3.30 2.96
CA GLY A 39 -2.93 -3.89 2.85
C GLY A 39 -3.03 -4.93 1.73
N PRO A 40 -4.14 -5.68 1.66
CA PRO A 40 -4.45 -6.49 0.48
C PRO A 40 -4.60 -5.57 -0.75
N VAL A 41 -4.29 -6.02 -1.95
CA VAL A 41 -4.27 -5.18 -3.16
C VAL A 41 -5.26 -5.70 -4.20
N LEU A 42 -6.08 -4.81 -4.78
CA LEU A 42 -7.01 -5.15 -5.86
C LEU A 42 -6.39 -4.86 -7.24
N SER A 43 -6.76 -5.66 -8.25
CA SER A 43 -6.52 -5.28 -9.66
C SER A 43 -7.35 -4.05 -10.05
N THR A 44 -7.00 -3.42 -11.18
CA THR A 44 -7.72 -2.24 -11.69
C THR A 44 -9.22 -2.49 -11.82
N ASP A 45 -9.61 -3.67 -12.32
CA ASP A 45 -11.02 -4.10 -12.43
C ASP A 45 -11.59 -4.74 -11.15
N GLY A 46 -10.76 -4.86 -10.11
CA GLY A 46 -11.02 -5.56 -8.85
C GLY A 46 -11.48 -7.02 -8.98
N GLY A 47 -11.18 -7.66 -10.12
CA GLY A 47 -11.41 -9.09 -10.34
C GLY A 47 -10.42 -9.98 -9.60
N LEU A 48 -9.25 -9.45 -9.25
CA LEU A 48 -8.20 -10.15 -8.50
C LEU A 48 -7.92 -9.41 -7.18
N LEU A 49 -7.63 -10.19 -6.15
CA LEU A 49 -7.22 -9.73 -4.82
C LEU A 49 -5.90 -10.41 -4.46
N VAL A 50 -4.86 -9.63 -4.18
CA VAL A 50 -3.57 -10.13 -3.69
C VAL A 50 -3.47 -9.87 -2.20
N PHE A 51 -3.04 -10.87 -1.46
CA PHE A 51 -2.88 -10.80 -0.02
C PHE A 51 -1.77 -11.75 0.42
N TRP A 52 -1.36 -11.66 1.68
CA TRP A 52 -0.39 -12.58 2.27
C TRP A 52 -1.02 -13.29 3.47
N SER A 53 -0.66 -14.53 3.72
CA SER A 53 -1.25 -15.32 4.81
C SER A 53 -0.31 -16.43 5.26
N GLY A 54 -0.29 -16.72 6.57
CA GLY A 54 0.35 -17.90 7.14
C GLY A 54 -0.62 -19.06 7.38
N ALA A 55 -1.82 -18.99 6.78
CA ALA A 55 -2.85 -20.01 6.93
C ALA A 55 -2.48 -21.27 6.14
N GLY A 56 -2.23 -22.38 6.84
CA GLY A 56 -1.94 -23.67 6.21
C GLY A 56 -3.14 -24.37 5.58
N ASP A 57 -4.32 -23.74 5.56
CA ASP A 57 -5.58 -24.32 5.08
C ASP A 57 -6.18 -23.58 3.87
N LEU A 58 -5.52 -22.55 3.33
CA LEU A 58 -5.94 -21.87 2.09
C LEU A 58 -5.76 -22.75 0.86
N LEU A 59 -4.68 -23.53 0.84
CA LEU A 59 -4.44 -24.55 -0.17
C LEU A 59 -4.04 -25.83 0.55
N THR A 60 -4.63 -26.96 0.16
CA THR A 60 -4.32 -28.27 0.78
C THR A 60 -2.88 -28.72 0.58
N ASP A 61 -2.18 -28.09 -0.37
CA ASP A 61 -0.77 -28.35 -0.65
C ASP A 61 0.18 -27.40 0.08
N ASP A 62 -0.32 -26.47 0.91
CA ASP A 62 0.51 -25.65 1.78
C ASP A 62 1.26 -26.49 2.80
N THR A 63 2.57 -26.58 2.67
CA THR A 63 3.39 -27.45 3.52
C THR A 63 4.67 -26.79 4.02
N ASN A 64 4.98 -25.57 3.60
CA ASN A 64 6.21 -24.88 3.97
C ASN A 64 6.11 -24.24 5.38
N GLY A 65 4.89 -24.02 5.89
CA GLY A 65 4.67 -23.34 7.18
C GLY A 65 5.15 -21.88 7.19
N ALA A 66 5.34 -21.28 6.01
CA ALA A 66 5.76 -19.90 5.85
C ALA A 66 4.54 -19.00 5.61
N ILE A 67 4.72 -17.68 5.81
CA ILE A 67 3.75 -16.73 5.28
C ILE A 67 3.95 -16.66 3.77
N ASP A 68 2.89 -16.83 3.02
CA ASP A 68 2.90 -16.85 1.56
C ASP A 68 2.09 -15.69 0.98
N VAL A 69 2.40 -15.30 -0.25
CA VAL A 69 1.60 -14.36 -1.04
C VAL A 69 0.65 -15.16 -1.92
N PHE A 70 -0.62 -14.78 -1.93
CA PHE A 70 -1.69 -15.42 -2.68
C PHE A 70 -2.43 -14.41 -3.56
N VAL A 71 -3.00 -14.90 -4.65
CA VAL A 71 -4.00 -14.20 -5.46
C VAL A 71 -5.31 -14.97 -5.38
N LYS A 72 -6.40 -14.29 -5.03
CA LYS A 72 -7.78 -14.77 -5.18
C LYS A 72 -8.41 -14.16 -6.43
N ASP A 73 -8.93 -15.01 -7.31
CA ASP A 73 -9.88 -14.60 -8.35
C ASP A 73 -11.25 -14.45 -7.70
N ARG A 74 -11.72 -13.21 -7.60
CA ARG A 74 -12.97 -12.87 -6.91
C ARG A 74 -14.22 -13.30 -7.66
N ARG A 75 -14.11 -13.63 -8.95
CA ARG A 75 -15.25 -14.08 -9.77
C ARG A 75 -15.48 -15.58 -9.61
N THR A 76 -14.42 -16.35 -9.37
CA THR A 76 -14.44 -17.80 -9.33
C THR A 76 -14.16 -18.39 -7.94
N GLY A 77 -13.62 -17.60 -7.01
CA GLY A 77 -13.14 -18.03 -5.71
C GLY A 77 -11.82 -18.79 -5.75
N ALA A 78 -11.18 -18.90 -6.92
CA ALA A 78 -9.93 -19.63 -7.07
C ALA A 78 -8.77 -18.91 -6.38
N ILE A 79 -7.98 -19.65 -5.58
CA ILE A 79 -6.78 -19.14 -4.91
C ILE A 79 -5.54 -19.74 -5.56
N GLU A 80 -4.51 -18.91 -5.75
CA GLU A 80 -3.21 -19.25 -6.31
C GLU A 80 -2.09 -18.76 -5.38
N ARG A 81 -1.14 -19.64 -5.01
CA ARG A 81 0.09 -19.22 -4.31
C ARG A 81 1.07 -18.59 -5.31
N ILE A 82 1.48 -17.36 -5.04
CA ILE A 82 2.38 -16.56 -5.88
C ILE A 82 3.83 -16.70 -5.47
N SER A 83 4.11 -16.84 -4.17
CA SER A 83 5.44 -17.06 -3.58
C SER A 83 5.98 -18.48 -3.87
N VAL A 84 6.07 -18.83 -5.15
CA VAL A 84 6.62 -20.09 -5.64
C VAL A 84 7.68 -19.84 -6.70
N ALA A 85 8.70 -20.70 -6.71
CA ALA A 85 9.73 -20.75 -7.73
C ALA A 85 9.14 -21.02 -9.12
N ALA A 86 9.95 -20.88 -10.17
CA ALA A 86 9.50 -21.08 -11.56
C ALA A 86 9.02 -22.52 -11.85
N ASP A 87 9.49 -23.51 -11.09
CA ASP A 87 9.06 -24.91 -11.17
C ASP A 87 7.86 -25.24 -10.28
N GLY A 88 7.33 -24.25 -9.55
CA GLY A 88 6.22 -24.40 -8.61
C GLY A 88 6.63 -24.79 -7.19
N GLY A 89 7.93 -24.92 -6.89
CA GLY A 89 8.41 -25.15 -5.54
C GLY A 89 8.04 -24.00 -4.59
N GLN A 90 7.55 -24.32 -3.39
CA GLN A 90 7.19 -23.32 -2.38
C GLN A 90 8.42 -22.59 -1.84
N GLY A 91 8.27 -21.31 -1.53
CA GLY A 91 9.27 -20.54 -0.80
C GLY A 91 9.59 -21.17 0.56
N ASP A 92 10.86 -21.18 0.95
CA ASP A 92 11.34 -21.69 2.25
C ASP A 92 11.39 -20.62 3.36
N GLY A 93 10.82 -19.45 3.11
CA GLY A 93 10.77 -18.32 4.02
C GLY A 93 9.56 -17.41 3.78
N PRO A 94 9.27 -16.48 4.72
CA PRO A 94 8.08 -15.63 4.64
C PRO A 94 8.13 -14.67 3.44
N SER A 95 6.97 -14.48 2.80
CA SER A 95 6.72 -13.57 1.69
C SER A 95 5.55 -12.64 2.02
N LEU A 96 5.71 -11.33 1.80
CA LEU A 96 4.79 -10.29 2.29
C LEU A 96 4.66 -9.15 1.28
N ASN A 97 3.82 -8.15 1.59
CA ASN A 97 3.79 -6.83 0.96
C ASN A 97 3.78 -6.87 -0.58
N ALA A 98 2.67 -7.33 -1.16
CA ALA A 98 2.55 -7.48 -2.59
C ALA A 98 2.07 -6.21 -3.32
N ALA A 99 2.42 -6.08 -4.59
CA ALA A 99 1.91 -5.10 -5.54
C ALA A 99 1.53 -5.79 -6.86
N LEU A 100 0.61 -5.20 -7.62
CA LEU A 100 -0.03 -5.85 -8.77
C LEU A 100 0.00 -4.94 -10.01
N SER A 101 0.23 -5.51 -11.19
CA SER A 101 -0.04 -4.81 -12.46
C SER A 101 -1.54 -4.63 -12.68
N ALA A 102 -1.96 -3.68 -13.52
CA ALA A 102 -3.36 -3.35 -13.73
C ALA A 102 -4.21 -4.54 -14.22
N ASP A 103 -3.62 -5.39 -15.07
CA ASP A 103 -4.23 -6.63 -15.58
C ASP A 103 -4.06 -7.83 -14.63
N GLY A 104 -3.33 -7.65 -13.53
CA GLY A 104 -2.97 -8.68 -12.56
C GLY A 104 -2.11 -9.81 -13.10
N ARG A 105 -1.41 -9.61 -14.22
CA ARG A 105 -0.43 -10.56 -14.74
C ARG A 105 0.82 -10.63 -13.88
N PHE A 106 1.34 -9.49 -13.45
CA PHE A 106 2.58 -9.40 -12.68
C PHE A 106 2.27 -9.10 -11.22
N VAL A 107 2.87 -9.87 -10.31
CA VAL A 107 2.79 -9.64 -8.87
C VAL A 107 4.21 -9.40 -8.36
N ALA A 108 4.50 -8.22 -7.82
CA ALA A 108 5.70 -8.00 -7.05
C ALA A 108 5.45 -8.28 -5.57
N PHE A 109 6.44 -8.79 -4.86
CA PHE A 109 6.36 -9.03 -3.41
C PHE A 109 7.75 -9.06 -2.80
N GLU A 110 7.85 -8.83 -1.49
CA GLU A 110 9.09 -9.07 -0.75
C GLU A 110 9.12 -10.50 -0.20
N SER A 111 10.28 -11.13 -0.15
CA SER A 111 10.43 -12.46 0.42
C SER A 111 11.80 -12.68 1.03
N ARG A 112 11.85 -13.44 2.13
CA ARG A 112 13.08 -13.98 2.74
C ARG A 112 13.43 -15.39 2.27
N ALA A 113 12.67 -15.93 1.34
CA ALA A 113 12.87 -17.28 0.84
C ALA A 113 14.08 -17.35 -0.09
N THR A 114 15.03 -18.22 0.22
CA THR A 114 16.31 -18.35 -0.51
C THR A 114 16.19 -19.19 -1.79
N ASN A 115 15.03 -19.79 -2.03
CA ASN A 115 14.81 -20.75 -3.11
C ASN A 115 13.82 -20.26 -4.19
N LEU A 116 13.34 -19.01 -4.13
CA LEU A 116 12.42 -18.47 -5.14
C LEU A 116 13.10 -18.15 -6.47
N ALA A 117 14.32 -17.63 -6.43
CA ALA A 117 15.16 -17.41 -7.61
C ALA A 117 16.58 -17.92 -7.37
N ARG A 118 17.28 -18.30 -8.44
CA ARG A 118 18.67 -18.75 -8.33
C ARG A 118 19.57 -17.61 -7.87
N GLY A 119 20.49 -17.92 -6.95
CA GLY A 119 21.52 -16.98 -6.51
C GLY A 119 21.04 -15.97 -5.47
N ASP A 120 19.98 -16.31 -4.73
CA ASP A 120 19.64 -15.64 -3.47
C ASP A 120 20.46 -16.26 -2.33
N LEU A 121 21.44 -15.50 -1.84
CA LEU A 121 22.44 -15.94 -0.87
C LEU A 121 22.61 -14.95 0.28
N ASN A 122 22.05 -13.73 0.19
CA ASN A 122 22.21 -12.69 1.20
C ASN A 122 21.41 -12.96 2.50
N ARG A 123 20.46 -13.90 2.47
CA ARG A 123 19.57 -14.27 3.60
C ARG A 123 18.77 -13.08 4.15
N SER A 124 18.56 -12.05 3.34
CA SER A 124 17.72 -10.90 3.66
C SER A 124 16.40 -10.98 2.90
N SER A 125 15.54 -9.98 3.08
CA SER A 125 14.35 -9.88 2.23
C SER A 125 14.77 -9.32 0.88
N ASP A 126 14.29 -9.90 -0.20
CA ASP A 126 14.48 -9.44 -1.57
C ASP A 126 13.12 -9.16 -2.23
N VAL A 127 13.13 -8.33 -3.27
CA VAL A 127 11.93 -8.03 -4.04
C VAL A 127 11.89 -8.91 -5.28
N PHE A 128 10.82 -9.67 -5.42
CA PHE A 128 10.57 -10.58 -6.53
C PHE A 128 9.39 -10.13 -7.37
N VAL A 129 9.35 -10.54 -8.63
CA VAL A 129 8.21 -10.39 -9.53
C VAL A 129 7.84 -11.74 -10.12
N LYS A 130 6.58 -12.16 -9.92
CA LYS A 130 5.99 -13.35 -10.53
C LYS A 130 5.18 -12.95 -11.77
N ASP A 131 5.47 -13.55 -12.91
CA ASP A 131 4.59 -13.55 -14.09
C ASP A 131 3.61 -14.71 -13.97
N ARG A 132 2.35 -14.40 -13.68
CA ARG A 132 1.30 -15.41 -13.51
C ARG A 132 0.92 -16.13 -14.80
N GLN A 133 1.24 -15.55 -15.96
CA GLN A 133 0.94 -16.17 -17.24
C GLN A 133 1.96 -17.25 -17.59
N SER A 134 3.25 -16.97 -17.40
CA SER A 134 4.33 -17.89 -17.75
C SER A 134 4.82 -18.76 -16.57
N GLY A 135 4.49 -18.38 -15.34
CA GLY A 135 5.05 -18.95 -14.12
C GLY A 135 6.47 -18.49 -13.80
N ALA A 136 7.08 -17.66 -14.65
CA ALA A 136 8.42 -17.15 -14.42
C ALA A 136 8.47 -16.26 -13.17
N ILE A 137 9.60 -16.33 -12.46
CA ILE A 137 9.89 -15.48 -11.31
C ILE A 137 11.28 -14.88 -11.50
N GLU A 138 11.41 -13.61 -11.16
CA GLU A 138 12.68 -12.89 -11.19
C GLU A 138 12.86 -12.06 -9.92
N ARG A 139 14.11 -11.83 -9.53
CA ARG A 139 14.47 -10.90 -8.45
C ARG A 139 14.67 -9.51 -9.04
N ALA A 140 13.85 -8.55 -8.64
CA ALA A 140 13.93 -7.15 -9.07
C ALA A 140 14.99 -6.35 -8.29
N SER A 141 15.29 -6.74 -7.04
CA SER A 141 16.34 -6.15 -6.19
C SER A 141 17.76 -6.61 -6.58
N VAL A 142 18.12 -6.42 -7.86
CA VAL A 142 19.45 -6.73 -8.39
C VAL A 142 20.01 -5.53 -9.15
N SER A 143 21.34 -5.45 -9.21
CA SER A 143 22.06 -4.44 -10.01
C SER A 143 21.66 -4.51 -11.50
N ALA A 144 22.12 -3.54 -12.30
CA ALA A 144 21.88 -3.54 -13.75
C ALA A 144 22.44 -4.80 -14.44
N GLU A 145 23.50 -5.38 -13.89
CA GLU A 145 24.16 -6.61 -14.36
C GLU A 145 23.54 -7.88 -13.77
N GLY A 146 22.51 -7.76 -12.93
CA GLY A 146 21.84 -8.88 -12.27
C GLY A 146 22.55 -9.38 -11.01
N ALA A 147 23.49 -8.62 -10.44
CA ALA A 147 24.15 -8.98 -9.19
C ALA A 147 23.23 -8.75 -7.98
N GLU A 148 23.32 -9.64 -7.00
CA GLU A 148 22.59 -9.55 -5.73
C GLU A 148 23.00 -8.31 -4.92
N GLY A 149 22.01 -7.64 -4.31
CA GLY A 149 22.24 -6.59 -3.32
C GLY A 149 22.83 -7.13 -2.01
N ASN A 150 23.74 -6.39 -1.40
CA ASN A 150 24.37 -6.75 -0.12
C ASN A 150 23.49 -6.49 1.13
N GLY A 151 22.20 -6.25 0.95
CA GLY A 151 21.25 -5.89 1.99
C GLY A 151 19.81 -6.16 1.56
N GLY A 152 18.88 -6.07 2.50
CA GLY A 152 17.46 -6.26 2.29
C GLY A 152 16.77 -5.18 1.45
N SER A 153 15.77 -5.60 0.69
CA SER A 153 14.88 -4.78 -0.12
C SER A 153 13.43 -5.11 0.23
N PHE A 154 12.59 -4.08 0.35
CA PHE A 154 11.29 -4.20 0.98
C PHE A 154 10.22 -3.42 0.21
N ARG A 155 8.96 -3.84 0.41
CA ARG A 155 7.73 -3.17 -0.04
C ARG A 155 7.77 -2.65 -1.48
N PRO A 156 7.67 -3.55 -2.46
CA PRO A 156 7.54 -3.15 -3.83
C PRO A 156 6.25 -2.37 -4.10
N ALA A 157 6.33 -1.47 -5.07
CA ALA A 157 5.21 -0.89 -5.79
C ALA A 157 5.45 -1.10 -7.30
N MET A 158 4.38 -1.14 -8.10
CA MET A 158 4.46 -1.57 -9.51
C MET A 158 3.67 -0.62 -10.43
N SER A 159 4.18 -0.35 -11.64
CA SER A 159 3.44 0.37 -12.69
C SER A 159 2.30 -0.48 -13.25
N ALA A 160 1.31 0.15 -13.88
CA ALA A 160 0.11 -0.53 -14.39
C ALA A 160 0.43 -1.62 -15.44
N ASP A 161 1.46 -1.42 -16.26
CA ASP A 161 1.94 -2.41 -17.23
C ASP A 161 2.87 -3.48 -16.62
N GLY A 162 3.21 -3.33 -15.33
CA GLY A 162 4.13 -4.18 -14.61
C GLY A 162 5.60 -3.99 -15.01
N ARG A 163 5.96 -2.98 -15.81
CA ARG A 163 7.33 -2.77 -16.29
C ARG A 163 8.25 -2.21 -15.21
N TYR A 164 7.79 -1.22 -14.47
CA TYR A 164 8.57 -0.54 -13.44
C TYR A 164 8.20 -1.08 -12.07
N VAL A 165 9.21 -1.43 -11.27
CA VAL A 165 9.05 -1.84 -9.88
C VAL A 165 9.88 -0.91 -9.01
N ALA A 166 9.22 -0.15 -8.14
CA ALA A 166 9.88 0.66 -7.14
C ALA A 166 9.94 -0.10 -5.82
N PHE A 167 11.00 0.06 -5.04
CA PHE A 167 11.15 -0.54 -3.72
C PHE A 167 12.15 0.29 -2.91
N TRP A 168 12.20 0.11 -1.60
CA TRP A 168 13.31 0.66 -0.81
C TRP A 168 14.28 -0.43 -0.40
N SER A 169 15.55 -0.09 -0.25
CA SER A 169 16.62 -1.05 0.02
C SER A 169 17.70 -0.45 0.91
N GLU A 170 18.30 -1.29 1.75
CA GLU A 170 19.52 -0.99 2.52
C GLU A 170 20.80 -1.38 1.75
N ALA A 171 20.64 -1.95 0.55
CA ALA A 171 21.75 -2.49 -0.23
C ALA A 171 22.54 -1.40 -0.96
N SER A 172 23.77 -1.15 -0.50
CA SER A 172 24.70 -0.19 -1.11
C SER A 172 25.33 -0.66 -2.43
N THR A 173 24.91 -1.80 -2.99
CA THR A 173 25.50 -2.40 -4.21
C THR A 173 24.53 -2.52 -5.38
N LEU A 174 23.30 -2.01 -5.24
CA LEU A 174 22.34 -1.97 -6.34
C LEU A 174 22.73 -0.96 -7.41
N VAL A 175 23.41 0.13 -7.02
CA VAL A 175 24.05 1.12 -7.90
C VAL A 175 25.44 1.46 -7.37
N SER A 176 26.38 1.86 -8.24
CA SER A 176 27.80 2.06 -7.87
C SER A 176 28.07 3.27 -6.97
N ASP A 177 27.20 4.28 -7.05
CA ASP A 177 27.40 5.59 -6.42
C ASP A 177 26.60 5.72 -5.11
N ASP A 178 26.19 4.58 -4.56
CA ASP A 178 25.49 4.50 -3.30
C ASP A 178 26.45 4.55 -2.10
N THR A 179 26.41 5.67 -1.38
CA THR A 179 27.43 6.04 -0.39
C THR A 179 26.86 6.45 0.97
N ASN A 180 25.54 6.59 1.13
CA ASN A 180 24.91 6.92 2.42
C ASN A 180 24.79 5.70 3.33
N ARG A 181 25.90 5.30 3.94
CA ARG A 181 25.85 4.49 5.18
C ARG A 181 25.59 5.42 6.37
N THR A 182 24.38 5.93 6.48
CA THR A 182 23.98 6.85 7.55
C THR A 182 23.94 6.17 8.92
N TYR A 183 23.84 4.84 8.99
CA TYR A 183 23.89 4.05 10.22
C TYR A 183 24.65 2.73 10.05
N ASP A 184 25.12 2.14 11.15
CA ASP A 184 25.77 0.81 11.20
C ASP A 184 24.87 -0.34 10.67
N ASN A 185 23.62 -0.04 10.31
CA ASN A 185 22.62 -0.93 9.69
C ASN A 185 22.17 -0.49 8.28
N GLY A 186 22.89 0.41 7.60
CA GLY A 186 22.54 0.90 6.26
C GLY A 186 21.47 2.00 6.28
N GLY A 187 21.54 2.94 5.33
CA GLY A 187 20.46 3.90 5.08
C GLY A 187 19.52 3.36 4.01
N TYR A 188 18.21 3.58 4.15
CA TYR A 188 17.26 3.16 3.13
C TYR A 188 17.25 4.13 1.96
N ASP A 189 17.38 3.62 0.75
CA ASP A 189 17.18 4.38 -0.49
C ASP A 189 16.02 3.80 -1.29
N VAL A 190 15.33 4.66 -2.05
CA VAL A 190 14.29 4.25 -2.98
C VAL A 190 14.91 3.97 -4.35
N PHE A 191 14.62 2.80 -4.91
CA PHE A 191 15.08 2.37 -6.22
C PHE A 191 13.90 2.11 -7.16
N VAL A 192 14.14 2.24 -8.47
CA VAL A 192 13.22 1.78 -9.51
C VAL A 192 13.95 0.85 -10.48
N LYS A 193 13.42 -0.35 -10.66
CA LYS A 193 13.86 -1.34 -11.66
C LYS A 193 12.98 -1.25 -12.90
N ASP A 194 13.59 -1.02 -14.07
CA ASP A 194 12.96 -1.27 -15.36
C ASP A 194 13.19 -2.74 -15.73
N ARG A 195 12.15 -3.56 -15.63
CA ARG A 195 12.23 -5.00 -15.87
C ARG A 195 12.52 -5.34 -17.34
N LEU A 196 12.20 -4.45 -18.27
CA LEU A 196 12.42 -4.70 -19.70
C LEU A 196 13.89 -4.51 -20.09
N SER A 197 14.52 -3.43 -19.59
CA SER A 197 15.92 -3.12 -19.91
C SER A 197 16.91 -3.70 -18.90
N GLY A 198 16.44 -4.09 -17.71
CA GLY A 198 17.29 -4.46 -16.57
C GLY A 198 17.89 -3.25 -15.83
N ALA A 199 17.67 -2.03 -16.31
CA ALA A 199 18.19 -0.82 -15.67
C ALA A 199 17.61 -0.65 -14.26
N ILE A 200 18.46 -0.25 -13.33
CA ILE A 200 18.08 0.13 -11.97
C ILE A 200 18.61 1.53 -11.70
N GLU A 201 17.79 2.36 -11.09
CA GLU A 201 18.19 3.70 -10.67
C GLU A 201 17.83 3.93 -9.21
N ARG A 202 18.69 4.66 -8.50
CA ARG A 202 18.33 5.24 -7.21
C ARG A 202 17.52 6.51 -7.46
N LEU A 203 16.29 6.50 -6.97
CA LEU A 203 15.32 7.56 -7.13
C LEU A 203 15.45 8.66 -6.06
N SER A 204 15.85 8.29 -4.83
CA SER A 204 15.99 9.17 -3.65
C SER A 204 17.20 10.11 -3.72
N VAL A 205 17.36 10.82 -4.83
CA VAL A 205 18.41 11.81 -5.06
C VAL A 205 17.81 13.15 -5.51
N PRO A 206 18.42 14.29 -5.16
CA PRO A 206 18.09 15.59 -5.75
C PRO A 206 18.27 15.65 -7.28
N LEU A 207 17.91 16.79 -7.87
CA LEU A 207 18.02 17.03 -9.32
C LEU A 207 19.46 16.86 -9.84
N ASP A 208 20.47 17.25 -9.05
CA ASP A 208 21.88 17.12 -9.40
C ASP A 208 22.44 15.70 -9.21
N ARG A 209 21.60 14.76 -8.74
CA ARG A 209 21.92 13.35 -8.48
C ARG A 209 22.97 13.12 -7.39
N SER A 210 23.26 14.13 -6.57
CA SER A 210 24.06 13.93 -5.37
C SER A 210 23.35 12.97 -4.39
N GLN A 211 24.08 12.46 -3.41
CA GLN A 211 23.55 11.52 -2.42
C GLN A 211 22.51 12.20 -1.50
N GLY A 212 21.36 11.56 -1.30
CA GLY A 212 20.39 11.96 -0.27
C GLY A 212 20.98 11.85 1.15
N SER A 213 20.70 12.81 2.03
CA SER A 213 21.35 12.94 3.34
C SER A 213 20.81 11.99 4.41
N ALA A 214 19.68 11.32 4.17
CA ALA A 214 19.05 10.37 5.10
C ALA A 214 18.10 9.41 4.38
N ASP A 215 17.43 8.55 5.16
CA ASP A 215 16.60 7.45 4.66
C ASP A 215 15.39 7.92 3.83
N SER A 216 15.08 7.18 2.78
CA SER A 216 13.90 7.31 1.94
C SER A 216 13.20 5.98 1.80
N VAL A 217 11.88 5.96 1.97
CA VAL A 217 11.08 4.73 2.00
C VAL A 217 9.71 4.94 1.36
N ALA A 218 8.97 3.84 1.23
CA ALA A 218 7.57 3.81 0.82
C ALA A 218 7.26 4.43 -0.55
N PRO A 219 7.85 3.91 -1.64
CA PRO A 219 7.52 4.39 -2.97
C PRO A 219 6.09 3.99 -3.39
N SER A 220 5.45 4.87 -4.13
CA SER A 220 4.19 4.66 -4.85
C SER A 220 4.33 5.24 -6.26
N LEU A 221 3.90 4.54 -7.31
CA LEU A 221 4.08 4.96 -8.71
C LEU A 221 2.78 5.42 -9.35
N SER A 222 2.87 6.38 -10.27
CA SER A 222 1.86 6.59 -11.30
C SER A 222 1.73 5.36 -12.21
N ALA A 223 0.63 5.25 -12.95
CA ALA A 223 0.33 4.07 -13.76
C ALA A 223 1.37 3.80 -14.85
N ASP A 224 1.97 4.84 -15.43
CA ASP A 224 3.07 4.74 -16.40
C ASP A 224 4.44 4.53 -15.74
N GLY A 225 4.52 4.60 -14.41
CA GLY A 225 5.76 4.51 -13.64
C GLY A 225 6.67 5.72 -13.78
N ARG A 226 6.22 6.85 -14.34
CA ARG A 226 7.02 8.07 -14.51
C ARG A 226 7.20 8.83 -13.19
N LEU A 227 6.12 9.03 -12.46
CA LEU A 227 6.09 9.79 -11.22
C LEU A 227 6.12 8.81 -10.05
N VAL A 228 7.00 9.06 -9.08
CA VAL A 228 7.12 8.21 -7.90
C VAL A 228 7.06 9.06 -6.64
N ALA A 229 6.02 8.86 -5.83
CA ALA A 229 5.88 9.45 -4.52
C ALA A 229 6.62 8.62 -3.47
N PHE A 230 7.25 9.23 -2.48
CA PHE A 230 7.95 8.53 -1.40
C PHE A 230 8.12 9.43 -0.17
N GLY A 231 8.33 8.84 1.01
CA GLY A 231 8.67 9.57 2.23
C GLY A 231 10.18 9.63 2.43
N SER A 232 10.70 10.73 2.98
CA SER A 232 12.14 10.88 3.22
C SER A 232 12.45 11.71 4.46
N TYR A 233 13.50 11.31 5.19
CA TYR A 233 14.15 12.11 6.23
C TYR A 233 15.20 13.08 5.65
N ALA A 234 15.50 12.99 4.36
CA ALA A 234 16.64 13.70 3.76
C ALA A 234 16.34 15.18 3.55
N THR A 235 17.16 16.04 4.15
CA THR A 235 17.04 17.50 4.08
C THR A 235 17.68 18.11 2.82
N ASN A 236 18.08 17.31 1.84
CA ASN A 236 18.80 17.79 0.65
C ASN A 236 18.24 17.29 -0.67
N LEU A 237 17.04 16.68 -0.68
CA LEU A 237 16.36 16.31 -1.93
C LEU A 237 15.85 17.52 -2.70
N VAL A 238 15.54 18.60 -1.98
CA VAL A 238 15.27 19.95 -2.50
C VAL A 238 16.03 20.97 -1.65
N SER A 239 16.39 22.12 -2.23
CA SER A 239 17.34 23.06 -1.62
C SER A 239 16.81 23.86 -0.44
N ASP A 240 15.49 23.96 -0.30
CA ASP A 240 14.80 24.77 0.70
C ASP A 240 14.28 23.95 1.88
N ASP A 241 14.66 22.68 2.00
CA ASP A 241 14.33 21.84 3.16
C ASP A 241 14.92 22.33 4.47
N THR A 242 14.07 22.84 5.36
CA THR A 242 14.54 23.49 6.59
C THR A 242 13.70 23.17 7.83
N ASN A 243 12.60 22.45 7.70
CA ASN A 243 11.69 22.12 8.80
C ASN A 243 12.26 21.03 9.74
N GLY A 244 13.22 20.22 9.28
CA GLY A 244 13.88 19.19 10.09
C GLY A 244 12.97 18.02 10.46
N VAL A 245 11.89 17.81 9.71
CA VAL A 245 10.96 16.69 9.87
C VAL A 245 10.89 15.86 8.58
N PRO A 246 10.42 14.61 8.63
CA PRO A 246 10.11 13.81 7.45
C PRO A 246 9.10 14.48 6.54
N ASP A 247 9.37 14.39 5.24
CA ASP A 247 8.54 14.96 4.19
C ASP A 247 8.15 13.92 3.13
N ILE A 248 7.08 14.24 2.42
CA ILE A 248 6.61 13.50 1.25
C ILE A 248 7.13 14.19 0.00
N PHE A 249 7.71 13.43 -0.90
CA PHE A 249 8.24 13.92 -2.17
C PHE A 249 7.64 13.16 -3.35
N VAL A 250 7.61 13.80 -4.52
CA VAL A 250 7.42 13.15 -5.81
C VAL A 250 8.65 13.40 -6.68
N LYS A 251 9.23 12.33 -7.22
CA LYS A 251 10.26 12.39 -8.26
C LYS A 251 9.63 12.16 -9.62
N ASP A 252 9.92 13.05 -10.57
CA ASP A 252 9.70 12.80 -11.99
C ASP A 252 10.95 12.15 -12.59
N ARG A 253 10.82 10.89 -13.02
CA ARG A 253 11.94 10.10 -13.56
C ARG A 253 12.42 10.58 -14.91
N GLU A 254 11.58 11.25 -15.70
CA GLU A 254 11.98 11.79 -17.00
C GLU A 254 12.81 13.05 -16.86
N THR A 255 12.39 13.96 -15.97
CA THR A 255 13.04 15.27 -15.81
C THR A 255 14.07 15.31 -14.69
N GLY A 256 14.01 14.36 -13.75
CA GLY A 256 14.81 14.35 -12.53
C GLY A 256 14.33 15.35 -11.46
N LEU A 257 13.24 16.08 -11.70
CA LEU A 257 12.72 17.05 -10.73
C LEU A 257 12.18 16.35 -9.49
N VAL A 258 12.44 16.94 -8.33
CA VAL A 258 11.87 16.54 -7.03
C VAL A 258 10.93 17.66 -6.58
N GLU A 259 9.71 17.29 -6.20
CA GLU A 259 8.72 18.19 -5.63
C GLU A 259 8.41 17.74 -4.20
N ARG A 260 8.41 18.67 -3.24
CA ARG A 260 7.88 18.40 -1.90
C ARG A 260 6.37 18.54 -1.91
N ILE A 261 5.68 17.49 -1.46
CA ILE A 261 4.23 17.37 -1.42
C ILE A 261 3.67 17.83 -0.07
N SER A 262 4.37 17.56 1.03
CA SER A 262 4.01 17.94 2.41
C SER A 262 4.23 19.44 2.67
N VAL A 263 3.58 20.27 1.87
CA VAL A 263 3.54 21.73 2.01
C VAL A 263 2.09 22.21 1.97
N ALA A 264 1.83 23.33 2.63
CA ALA A 264 0.57 24.06 2.53
C ALA A 264 0.40 24.66 1.13
N ALA A 265 -0.80 25.14 0.80
CA ALA A 265 -1.11 25.68 -0.52
C ALA A 265 -0.26 26.89 -0.93
N ASP A 266 0.24 27.65 0.05
CA ASP A 266 1.15 28.78 -0.14
C ASP A 266 2.64 28.38 -0.20
N GLY A 267 2.95 27.09 -0.08
CA GLY A 267 4.31 26.54 -0.08
C GLY A 267 4.96 26.45 1.30
N ALA A 268 4.29 26.83 2.39
CA ALA A 268 4.83 26.64 3.73
C ALA A 268 5.06 25.15 4.04
N GLN A 269 6.20 24.81 4.63
CA GLN A 269 6.54 23.44 4.99
C GLN A 269 5.68 22.93 6.14
N ALA A 270 5.39 21.62 6.15
CA ALA A 270 4.74 20.94 7.26
C ALA A 270 5.46 21.24 8.59
N SER A 271 4.68 21.57 9.63
CA SER A 271 5.17 21.89 10.98
C SER A 271 5.55 20.66 11.81
N ALA A 272 5.16 19.46 11.37
CA ALA A 272 5.45 18.18 12.00
C ALA A 272 5.55 17.06 10.95
N ASP A 273 5.92 15.86 11.42
CA ASP A 273 6.15 14.68 10.57
C ASP A 273 5.00 14.41 9.61
N SER A 274 5.34 14.29 8.32
CA SER A 274 4.49 13.64 7.33
C SER A 274 4.99 12.21 7.16
N PHE A 275 4.15 11.26 7.57
CA PHE A 275 4.57 9.89 7.78
C PHE A 275 4.67 9.09 6.49
N TRP A 276 5.50 8.05 6.56
CA TRP A 276 5.77 7.04 5.54
C TRP A 276 4.48 6.47 4.94
N HIS A 277 4.46 6.21 3.63
CA HIS A 277 3.34 5.68 2.81
C HIS A 277 2.45 6.71 2.11
N PRO A 278 3.02 7.61 1.28
CA PRO A 278 2.20 8.34 0.32
C PRO A 278 1.64 7.40 -0.75
N VAL A 279 0.49 7.76 -1.30
CA VAL A 279 -0.10 7.12 -2.49
C VAL A 279 -0.34 8.17 -3.57
N ILE A 280 -0.06 7.83 -4.82
CA ILE A 280 -0.20 8.73 -5.96
C ILE A 280 -1.25 8.20 -6.95
N SER A 281 -2.06 9.09 -7.53
CA SER A 281 -3.07 8.73 -8.55
C SER A 281 -2.41 8.21 -9.84
N ALA A 282 -3.20 7.52 -10.67
CA ALA A 282 -2.70 6.87 -11.89
C ALA A 282 -2.06 7.87 -12.87
N ASP A 283 -2.62 9.07 -12.97
CA ASP A 283 -2.10 10.19 -13.77
C ASP A 283 -1.00 11.01 -13.07
N GLY A 284 -0.73 10.71 -11.80
CA GLY A 284 0.25 11.42 -10.98
C GLY A 284 -0.18 12.79 -10.48
N ARG A 285 -1.45 13.20 -10.64
CA ARG A 285 -1.92 14.52 -10.24
C ARG A 285 -2.16 14.64 -8.73
N PHE A 286 -2.75 13.63 -8.11
CA PHE A 286 -3.14 13.66 -6.70
C PHE A 286 -2.19 12.79 -5.88
N VAL A 287 -1.74 13.32 -4.74
CA VAL A 287 -0.96 12.55 -3.76
C VAL A 287 -1.67 12.62 -2.42
N ALA A 288 -2.03 11.47 -1.86
CA ALA A 288 -2.57 11.38 -0.51
C ALA A 288 -1.52 10.84 0.46
N PHE A 289 -1.51 11.38 1.67
CA PHE A 289 -0.56 11.06 2.73
C PHE A 289 -1.18 11.38 4.09
N TRP A 290 -0.55 10.98 5.19
CA TRP A 290 -0.98 11.40 6.52
C TRP A 290 0.12 12.14 7.26
N SER A 291 -0.27 13.12 8.08
CA SER A 291 0.65 14.05 8.71
C SER A 291 0.17 14.43 10.10
N ALA A 292 1.10 14.67 11.01
CA ALA A 292 0.83 15.30 12.32
C ALA A 292 0.88 16.84 12.25
N ALA A 293 1.13 17.42 11.06
CA ALA A 293 1.28 18.86 10.89
C ALA A 293 -0.06 19.58 10.98
N ASP A 294 -0.10 20.64 11.78
CA ASP A 294 -1.28 21.49 12.02
C ASP A 294 -1.38 22.69 11.06
N ASN A 295 -0.50 22.77 10.06
CA ASN A 295 -0.38 23.93 9.19
C ASN A 295 -0.54 23.63 7.69
N LEU A 296 -0.86 22.40 7.30
CA LEU A 296 -1.05 22.01 5.89
C LEU A 296 -2.34 22.58 5.28
N VAL A 297 -3.34 22.79 6.12
CA VAL A 297 -4.59 23.48 5.78
C VAL A 297 -4.93 24.52 6.86
N PRO A 298 -5.72 25.55 6.55
CA PRO A 298 -6.24 26.46 7.56
C PRO A 298 -7.07 25.71 8.61
N ASP A 299 -7.05 26.25 9.82
CA ASP A 299 -7.87 25.82 10.95
C ASP A 299 -7.67 24.35 11.34
N ASP A 300 -6.51 23.74 11.10
CA ASP A 300 -6.21 22.44 11.70
C ASP A 300 -5.93 22.58 13.20
N THR A 301 -6.81 22.04 14.04
CA THR A 301 -6.84 22.35 15.48
C THR A 301 -7.08 21.16 16.41
N ASN A 302 -7.30 19.96 15.85
CA ASN A 302 -7.64 18.76 16.62
C ASN A 302 -6.40 18.15 17.31
N GLY A 303 -5.19 18.47 16.85
CA GLY A 303 -3.95 17.87 17.33
C GLY A 303 -3.83 16.37 17.03
N ALA A 304 -4.59 15.87 16.04
CA ALA A 304 -4.56 14.49 15.60
C ALA A 304 -3.70 14.32 14.34
N ILE A 305 -3.35 13.08 14.01
CA ILE A 305 -2.80 12.76 12.69
C ILE A 305 -3.96 12.75 11.71
N ASP A 306 -3.82 13.50 10.63
CA ASP A 306 -4.86 13.66 9.61
C ASP A 306 -4.40 13.11 8.26
N VAL A 307 -5.37 12.70 7.44
CA VAL A 307 -5.16 12.33 6.04
C VAL A 307 -5.36 13.55 5.17
N PHE A 308 -4.36 13.85 4.35
CA PHE A 308 -4.37 14.95 3.40
C PHE A 308 -4.25 14.47 1.97
N LEU A 309 -4.74 15.27 1.04
CA LEU A 309 -4.56 15.10 -0.39
C LEU A 309 -4.07 16.41 -1.02
N ARG A 310 -2.95 16.33 -1.74
CA ARG A 310 -2.38 17.43 -2.52
C ARG A 310 -2.73 17.26 -3.99
N ASP A 311 -3.32 18.29 -4.60
CA ASP A 311 -3.41 18.42 -6.05
C ASP A 311 -2.14 19.10 -6.58
N ARG A 312 -1.27 18.33 -7.23
CA ARG A 312 0.01 18.82 -7.76
C ARG A 312 -0.15 19.84 -8.89
N GLN A 313 -1.30 19.85 -9.57
CA GLN A 313 -1.54 20.79 -10.65
C GLN A 313 -1.92 22.19 -10.13
N THR A 314 -2.71 22.24 -9.06
CA THR A 314 -3.23 23.52 -8.52
C THR A 314 -2.51 23.98 -7.25
N GLY A 315 -1.79 23.08 -6.59
CA GLY A 315 -1.21 23.31 -5.27
C GLY A 315 -2.22 23.25 -4.13
N ALA A 316 -3.49 22.91 -4.39
CA ALA A 316 -4.49 22.81 -3.33
C ALA A 316 -4.21 21.63 -2.40
N VAL A 317 -4.43 21.84 -1.10
CA VAL A 317 -4.38 20.79 -0.06
C VAL A 317 -5.77 20.64 0.53
N GLU A 318 -6.24 19.40 0.60
CA GLU A 318 -7.51 19.01 1.18
C GLU A 318 -7.26 18.09 2.37
N ARG A 319 -7.89 18.37 3.51
CA ARG A 319 -7.95 17.41 4.63
C ARG A 319 -9.12 16.47 4.40
N ILE A 320 -8.81 15.19 4.24
CA ILE A 320 -9.75 14.12 3.87
C ILE A 320 -10.47 13.56 5.09
N SER A 321 -9.79 13.47 6.25
CA SER A 321 -10.30 12.97 7.52
C SER A 321 -11.24 13.96 8.23
N VAL A 322 -12.27 14.41 7.51
CA VAL A 322 -13.34 15.27 8.01
C VAL A 322 -14.70 14.64 7.77
N ALA A 323 -15.58 14.79 8.76
CA ALA A 323 -16.98 14.42 8.65
C ALA A 323 -17.68 15.20 7.51
N PRO A 324 -18.84 14.73 7.00
CA PRO A 324 -19.56 15.40 5.91
C PRO A 324 -19.97 16.86 6.20
N ASP A 325 -20.08 17.24 7.47
CA ASP A 325 -20.38 18.62 7.91
C ASP A 325 -19.12 19.48 8.09
N GLY A 326 -17.94 18.94 7.82
CA GLY A 326 -16.64 19.60 7.95
C GLY A 326 -16.01 19.48 9.33
N ALA A 327 -16.63 18.78 10.29
CA ALA A 327 -16.01 18.54 11.59
C ALA A 327 -14.73 17.69 11.45
N GLN A 328 -13.70 18.07 12.20
CA GLN A 328 -12.42 17.35 12.24
C GLN A 328 -12.58 16.02 12.97
N ALA A 329 -11.84 15.00 12.53
CA ALA A 329 -11.71 13.75 13.26
C ALA A 329 -11.26 14.02 14.72
N ASP A 330 -11.91 13.36 15.67
CA ASP A 330 -11.56 13.40 17.10
C ASP A 330 -10.54 12.32 17.51
N GLY A 331 -10.02 11.58 16.53
CA GLY A 331 -8.97 10.57 16.64
C GLY A 331 -8.08 10.57 15.40
N ALA A 332 -6.98 9.84 15.48
CA ALA A 332 -5.99 9.83 14.41
C ALA A 332 -6.44 9.02 13.18
N SER A 333 -6.04 9.46 11.99
CA SER A 333 -6.38 8.86 10.70
C SER A 333 -5.12 8.54 9.89
N TYR A 334 -5.12 7.39 9.20
CA TYR A 334 -3.90 6.80 8.65
C TYR A 334 -4.16 6.05 7.32
N SER A 335 -3.07 5.78 6.60
CA SER A 335 -3.02 4.84 5.45
C SER A 335 -4.09 5.08 4.38
N PRO A 336 -4.02 6.24 3.68
CA PRO A 336 -4.90 6.49 2.58
C PRO A 336 -4.62 5.55 1.39
N ALA A 337 -5.67 5.24 0.64
CA ALA A 337 -5.64 4.65 -0.69
C ALA A 337 -6.47 5.52 -1.64
N LEU A 338 -6.12 5.52 -2.93
CA LEU A 338 -6.75 6.35 -3.96
C LEU A 338 -7.36 5.51 -5.08
N SER A 339 -8.50 5.96 -5.61
CA SER A 339 -8.92 5.57 -6.97
C SER A 339 -7.93 6.12 -8.01
N ALA A 340 -7.96 5.57 -9.22
CA ALA A 340 -7.03 5.94 -10.29
C ALA A 340 -7.09 7.43 -10.65
N ASP A 341 -8.27 8.05 -10.55
CA ASP A 341 -8.52 9.47 -10.79
C ASP A 341 -8.42 10.34 -9.53
N GLY A 342 -8.11 9.74 -8.37
CA GLY A 342 -8.02 10.39 -7.07
C GLY A 342 -9.32 10.99 -6.54
N GLN A 343 -10.50 10.64 -7.07
CA GLN A 343 -11.79 11.13 -6.59
C GLN A 343 -12.28 10.42 -5.31
N ILE A 344 -11.94 9.13 -5.19
CA ILE A 344 -12.28 8.31 -4.03
C ILE A 344 -11.01 8.12 -3.19
N VAL A 345 -11.12 8.39 -1.89
CA VAL A 345 -10.05 8.18 -0.92
C VAL A 345 -10.55 7.23 0.17
N ALA A 346 -9.90 6.09 0.36
CA ALA A 346 -10.14 5.23 1.51
C ALA A 346 -9.05 5.47 2.55
N PHE A 347 -9.38 5.37 3.84
CA PHE A 347 -8.42 5.49 4.95
C PHE A 347 -8.96 4.76 6.17
N TRP A 348 -8.14 4.54 7.19
CA TRP A 348 -8.65 4.06 8.48
C TRP A 348 -8.45 5.12 9.56
N SER A 349 -9.36 5.15 10.54
CA SER A 349 -9.38 6.17 11.58
C SER A 349 -9.81 5.60 12.92
N GLU A 350 -9.23 6.12 13.99
CA GLU A 350 -9.62 5.87 15.39
C GLU A 350 -10.72 6.85 15.86
N ALA A 351 -11.17 7.76 14.99
CA ALA A 351 -12.16 8.78 15.32
C ALA A 351 -13.58 8.21 15.42
N ALA A 352 -14.32 8.63 16.44
CA ALA A 352 -15.70 8.22 16.68
C ALA A 352 -16.72 9.19 16.03
N ASN A 353 -16.27 10.36 15.58
CA ASN A 353 -17.15 11.44 15.12
C ASN A 353 -17.21 11.60 13.59
N LEU A 354 -16.52 10.76 12.81
CA LEU A 354 -16.50 10.85 11.35
C LEU A 354 -17.86 10.50 10.71
N VAL A 355 -18.55 9.50 11.26
CA VAL A 355 -19.91 9.12 10.85
C VAL A 355 -20.78 8.83 12.07
N ALA A 356 -22.08 9.04 11.94
CA ALA A 356 -23.01 8.73 13.03
C ALA A 356 -23.04 7.21 13.32
N GLY A 357 -23.10 6.86 14.61
CA GLY A 357 -23.18 5.46 15.05
C GLY A 357 -21.85 4.74 15.10
N ASP A 358 -20.73 5.47 14.99
CA ASP A 358 -19.41 4.94 15.30
C ASP A 358 -19.09 5.09 16.79
N ALA A 359 -19.19 3.98 17.54
CA ALA A 359 -19.10 3.99 18.99
C ALA A 359 -18.36 2.76 19.56
N ASN A 360 -17.62 2.02 18.72
CA ASN A 360 -16.89 0.83 19.16
C ASN A 360 -15.53 1.18 19.82
N GLY A 361 -15.03 2.40 19.63
CA GLY A 361 -13.71 2.83 20.13
C GLY A 361 -12.55 2.09 19.49
N LEU A 362 -12.73 1.56 18.27
CA LEU A 362 -11.75 0.83 17.50
C LEU A 362 -11.52 1.53 16.16
N ALA A 363 -10.36 1.28 15.55
CA ALA A 363 -10.08 1.76 14.22
C ALA A 363 -11.04 1.15 13.18
N ASP A 364 -11.64 2.00 12.35
CA ASP A 364 -12.57 1.64 11.29
C ASP A 364 -12.08 2.15 9.93
N VAL A 365 -12.55 1.52 8.84
CA VAL A 365 -12.23 1.90 7.46
C VAL A 365 -13.32 2.79 6.90
N PHE A 366 -12.91 3.92 6.36
CA PHE A 366 -13.76 4.94 5.77
C PHE A 366 -13.44 5.17 4.30
N VAL A 367 -14.44 5.59 3.53
CA VAL A 367 -14.28 6.02 2.14
C VAL A 367 -14.91 7.39 1.93
N LYS A 368 -14.11 8.34 1.45
CA LYS A 368 -14.50 9.69 1.09
C LYS A 368 -14.67 9.78 -0.43
N ASP A 369 -15.84 10.25 -0.87
CA ASP A 369 -16.04 10.77 -2.22
C ASP A 369 -15.84 12.28 -2.19
N ARG A 370 -14.78 12.76 -2.85
CA ARG A 370 -14.39 14.17 -2.85
C ARG A 370 -15.33 15.05 -3.68
N SER A 371 -16.03 14.46 -4.66
CA SER A 371 -16.93 15.20 -5.54
C SER A 371 -18.24 15.56 -4.85
N SER A 372 -18.77 14.64 -4.03
CA SER A 372 -20.01 14.81 -3.28
C SER A 372 -19.79 15.23 -1.83
N GLY A 373 -18.58 15.06 -1.29
CA GLY A 373 -18.27 15.23 0.12
C GLY A 373 -18.73 14.08 1.02
N ALA A 374 -19.38 13.06 0.44
CA ALA A 374 -19.89 11.91 1.17
C ALA A 374 -18.75 11.13 1.85
N LEU A 375 -18.98 10.74 3.09
CA LEU A 375 -18.09 9.88 3.87
C LEU A 375 -18.90 8.69 4.38
N GLU A 376 -18.40 7.48 4.14
CA GLU A 376 -19.02 6.25 4.60
C GLU A 376 -18.02 5.38 5.35
N ARG A 377 -18.49 4.68 6.39
CA ARG A 377 -17.74 3.60 7.04
C ARG A 377 -18.06 2.28 6.34
N VAL A 378 -17.05 1.59 5.84
CA VAL A 378 -17.20 0.33 5.08
C VAL A 378 -16.87 -0.92 5.90
N SER A 379 -16.19 -0.79 7.05
CA SER A 379 -15.98 -1.86 8.04
C SER A 379 -17.21 -2.06 8.93
N VAL A 380 -18.37 -2.35 8.33
CA VAL A 380 -19.64 -2.55 9.07
C VAL A 380 -20.02 -4.02 9.15
N ALA A 381 -20.58 -4.41 10.30
CA ALA A 381 -21.18 -5.71 10.52
C ALA A 381 -22.56 -5.84 9.85
N ALA A 382 -23.05 -7.08 9.75
CA ALA A 382 -24.41 -7.35 9.29
C ALA A 382 -25.44 -6.48 10.04
N GLY A 383 -26.33 -5.82 9.30
CA GLY A 383 -27.34 -4.91 9.86
C GLY A 383 -26.84 -3.51 10.19
N GLY A 384 -25.64 -3.12 9.74
CA GLY A 384 -25.10 -1.77 9.92
C GLY A 384 -24.52 -1.51 11.32
N MET A 385 -24.34 -2.56 12.12
CA MET A 385 -23.69 -2.45 13.42
C MET A 385 -22.17 -2.19 13.25
N PRO A 386 -21.51 -1.54 14.22
CA PRO A 386 -20.05 -1.42 14.22
C PRO A 386 -19.36 -2.79 14.21
N ALA A 387 -18.23 -2.87 13.51
CA ALA A 387 -17.30 -3.98 13.64
C ALA A 387 -16.80 -4.08 15.10
N ASN A 388 -16.62 -5.30 15.62
CA ASN A 388 -16.19 -5.57 17.00
C ASN A 388 -14.67 -5.82 17.12
N GLY A 389 -13.93 -5.56 16.06
CA GLY A 389 -12.47 -5.65 15.96
C GLY A 389 -11.96 -4.53 15.05
N LEU A 390 -10.69 -4.17 15.19
CA LEU A 390 -10.12 -3.11 14.37
C LEU A 390 -10.07 -3.50 12.89
N SER A 391 -10.27 -2.52 12.03
CA SER A 391 -10.17 -2.65 10.57
C SER A 391 -9.19 -1.61 10.04
N HIS A 392 -8.27 -2.02 9.15
CA HIS A 392 -7.15 -1.16 8.74
C HIS A 392 -6.60 -1.49 7.35
N SER A 393 -5.65 -0.66 6.92
CA SER A 393 -4.89 -0.79 5.66
C SER A 393 -5.79 -1.02 4.42
N PRO A 394 -6.73 -0.11 4.13
CA PRO A 394 -7.60 -0.26 2.98
C PRO A 394 -6.86 -0.08 1.65
N THR A 395 -7.37 -0.71 0.60
CA THR A 395 -7.03 -0.43 -0.80
C THR A 395 -8.29 -0.35 -1.66
N LEU A 396 -8.16 0.20 -2.85
CA LEU A 396 -9.27 0.47 -3.77
C LEU A 396 -9.04 -0.20 -5.14
N SER A 397 -10.13 -0.59 -5.81
CA SER A 397 -10.11 -0.76 -7.27
C SER A 397 -9.92 0.60 -7.95
N ALA A 398 -9.57 0.60 -9.24
CA ALA A 398 -9.24 1.84 -9.96
C ALA A 398 -10.42 2.82 -10.05
N ASP A 399 -11.64 2.33 -10.09
CA ASP A 399 -12.88 3.13 -10.05
C ASP A 399 -13.33 3.51 -8.62
N GLY A 400 -12.61 3.04 -7.60
CA GLY A 400 -12.94 3.24 -6.20
C GLY A 400 -14.17 2.47 -5.71
N ARG A 401 -14.77 1.59 -6.52
CA ARG A 401 -16.00 0.86 -6.17
C ARG A 401 -15.75 -0.27 -5.18
N LEU A 402 -14.65 -1.00 -5.34
CA LEU A 402 -14.28 -2.09 -4.46
C LEU A 402 -13.26 -1.60 -3.44
N VAL A 403 -13.46 -1.96 -2.18
CA VAL A 403 -12.53 -1.69 -1.07
C VAL A 403 -12.06 -3.01 -0.51
N ALA A 404 -10.75 -3.24 -0.39
CA ALA A 404 -10.22 -4.38 0.36
C ALA A 404 -9.51 -3.90 1.63
N PHE A 405 -9.64 -4.61 2.74
CA PHE A 405 -9.00 -4.23 4.01
C PHE A 405 -8.78 -5.44 4.93
N TRP A 406 -7.93 -5.27 5.93
CA TRP A 406 -7.76 -6.21 7.03
C TRP A 406 -8.72 -5.91 8.16
N SER A 407 -9.30 -6.93 8.79
CA SER A 407 -10.07 -6.75 10.01
C SER A 407 -9.97 -7.92 10.98
N GLU A 408 -9.95 -7.61 12.27
CA GLU A 408 -10.02 -8.58 13.38
C GLU A 408 -11.44 -8.81 13.88
N ALA A 409 -12.42 -8.20 13.21
CA ALA A 409 -13.81 -8.25 13.63
C ALA A 409 -14.48 -9.56 13.24
N ALA A 410 -14.82 -10.36 14.25
CA ALA A 410 -15.57 -11.61 14.10
C ALA A 410 -17.06 -11.40 13.72
N ASN A 411 -17.54 -10.16 13.67
CA ASN A 411 -18.94 -9.84 13.36
C ASN A 411 -19.16 -9.17 12.00
N ILE A 412 -18.12 -8.95 11.18
CA ILE A 412 -18.31 -8.39 9.83
C ILE A 412 -19.14 -9.34 8.96
N VAL A 413 -18.86 -10.64 9.03
CA VAL A 413 -19.65 -11.71 8.41
C VAL A 413 -20.02 -12.72 9.50
N ALA A 414 -21.27 -13.21 9.49
CA ALA A 414 -21.84 -14.02 10.58
C ALA A 414 -21.08 -15.34 10.86
N ASP A 415 -20.33 -15.85 9.89
CA ASP A 415 -19.60 -17.12 9.97
C ASP A 415 -18.11 -16.93 10.28
N ASP A 416 -17.66 -15.74 10.66
CA ASP A 416 -16.27 -15.54 11.05
C ASP A 416 -15.98 -16.02 12.48
N THR A 417 -15.53 -17.27 12.61
CA THR A 417 -15.28 -17.93 13.90
C THR A 417 -13.81 -18.25 14.16
N ASN A 418 -12.87 -17.75 13.35
CA ASN A 418 -11.47 -18.20 13.41
C ASN A 418 -10.64 -17.48 14.50
N GLY A 419 -11.13 -16.36 15.04
CA GLY A 419 -10.44 -15.57 16.06
C GLY A 419 -9.14 -14.91 15.59
N ARG A 420 -8.98 -14.70 14.27
CA ARG A 420 -7.81 -14.09 13.63
C ARG A 420 -8.23 -12.90 12.76
N ALA A 421 -7.26 -12.08 12.37
CA ALA A 421 -7.50 -11.09 11.34
C ALA A 421 -7.78 -11.78 10.00
N ASP A 422 -8.68 -11.23 9.20
CA ASP A 422 -9.04 -11.69 7.85
C ASP A 422 -9.02 -10.53 6.85
N VAL A 423 -9.05 -10.87 5.56
CA VAL A 423 -9.20 -9.90 4.48
C VAL A 423 -10.67 -9.81 4.09
N PHE A 424 -11.20 -8.60 4.04
CA PHE A 424 -12.56 -8.34 3.56
C PHE A 424 -12.50 -7.53 2.28
N THR A 425 -13.48 -7.74 1.40
CA THR A 425 -13.72 -6.90 0.23
C THR A 425 -15.16 -6.40 0.24
N VAL A 426 -15.35 -5.10 0.04
CA VAL A 426 -16.64 -4.43 0.02
C VAL A 426 -16.90 -3.92 -1.38
N ASP A 427 -18.05 -4.31 -1.95
CA ASP A 427 -18.61 -3.72 -3.15
C ASP A 427 -19.58 -2.61 -2.75
N ARG A 428 -19.10 -1.37 -2.93
CA ARG A 428 -19.86 -0.16 -2.65
C ARG A 428 -20.97 -0.06 -3.69
N ALA A 429 -22.19 0.26 -3.24
CA ALA A 429 -23.28 0.51 -4.18
C ALA A 429 -22.92 1.70 -5.08
N GLU A 430 -23.32 1.65 -6.36
CA GLU A 430 -23.19 2.80 -7.26
C GLU A 430 -23.79 4.03 -6.56
N PRO A 431 -23.13 5.21 -6.60
CA PRO A 431 -23.75 6.43 -6.11
C PRO A 431 -25.12 6.54 -6.76
N ALA A 432 -26.18 6.64 -5.96
CA ALA A 432 -27.52 6.81 -6.50
C ALA A 432 -27.51 8.06 -7.38
N GLY A 433 -27.61 7.87 -8.70
CA GLY A 433 -27.70 8.97 -9.65
C GLY A 433 -28.89 9.84 -9.26
N PHE A 434 -28.62 11.12 -9.01
CA PHE A 434 -29.65 12.13 -8.77
C PHE A 434 -30.46 12.43 -10.03
#